data_AF-A0A7V2RUU0-F1
#
_entry.id   AF-A0A7V2RUU0-F1
#
_cell.length_a   1.000
_cell.length_b   1.000
_cell.length_c   1.000
_cell.angle_alpha   90.00
_cell.angle_beta   90.00
_cell.angle_gamma   90.00
#
_symmetry.space_group_name_H-M   'P 1'
#
loop_
_entity.id
_entity.type
_entity.pdbx_description
1 polymer ?
#
loop_
_entity_poly.entity_id
_entity_poly.type
_entity_poly.pdbx_seq_one_letter_code
_entity_poly.pdbx_strand_id
1 'polypeptide(L)'
;MPTADAAAADALVARRVRDASSSFYWAMRLMPPRRRRAMFALYAFCREVDDIADDPLTTAESKCAALEAWRARVGALYGDAEAVTEPGPICTALRPAIADFGLERADFLAVIDGMEMDAAGPVVAPDLATLDLYCDRVAAAVGRLSVRIFGEAG
;
A
#
# COMPACT_ATOMS: atom_id res chain seq x y z
N MET A 1 18.97 15.18 7.23
CA MET A 1 19.54 13.81 7.16
C MET A 1 18.45 12.85 7.62
N PRO A 2 18.11 11.78 6.86
CA PRO A 2 17.16 10.78 7.33
C PRO A 2 17.70 10.11 8.60
N THR A 3 16.82 9.70 9.50
CA THR A 3 17.18 8.88 10.67
C THR A 3 17.67 7.51 10.21
N ALA A 4 18.44 6.80 11.06
CA ALA A 4 18.91 5.44 10.74
C ALA A 4 17.74 4.50 10.38
N ASP A 5 16.62 4.63 11.10
CA ASP A 5 15.40 3.84 10.85
C ASP A 5 14.74 4.16 9.50
N ALA A 6 14.74 5.44 9.08
CA ALA A 6 14.20 5.83 7.78
C ALA A 6 15.06 5.30 6.62
N ALA A 7 16.39 5.32 6.78
CA ALA A 7 17.29 4.75 5.78
C ALA A 7 17.17 3.21 5.67
N ALA A 8 16.98 2.52 6.80
CA ALA A 8 16.73 1.09 6.83
C ALA A 8 15.37 0.73 6.20
N ALA A 9 14.33 1.51 6.48
CA ALA A 9 13.02 1.37 5.85
C ALA A 9 13.09 1.54 4.33
N ASP A 10 13.71 2.60 3.84
CA ASP A 10 13.93 2.85 2.41
C ASP A 10 14.66 1.69 1.73
N ALA A 11 15.69 1.14 2.37
CA ALA A 11 16.46 0.01 1.85
C ALA A 11 15.62 -1.27 1.77
N LEU A 12 14.81 -1.56 2.79
CA LEU A 12 13.92 -2.72 2.81
C LEU A 12 12.85 -2.62 1.72
N VAL A 13 12.21 -1.46 1.61
CA VAL A 13 11.20 -1.19 0.59
C VAL A 13 11.82 -1.34 -0.81
N ALA A 14 12.99 -0.74 -1.06
CA ALA A 14 13.68 -0.87 -2.34
C ALA A 14 14.06 -2.32 -2.68
N ARG A 15 14.42 -3.13 -1.68
CA ARG A 15 14.67 -4.57 -1.86
C ARG A 15 13.40 -5.30 -2.26
N ARG A 16 12.29 -5.11 -1.54
CA ARG A 16 11.00 -5.74 -1.85
C ARG A 16 10.51 -5.42 -3.26
N VAL A 17 10.60 -4.17 -3.68
CA VAL A 17 10.20 -3.76 -5.04
C VAL A 17 11.08 -4.44 -6.10
N ARG A 18 12.39 -4.59 -5.84
CA ARG A 18 13.32 -5.27 -6.76
C ARG A 18 13.01 -6.76 -6.86
N ASP A 19 12.79 -7.43 -5.74
CA ASP A 19 12.53 -8.87 -5.67
C ASP A 19 11.20 -9.24 -6.35
N ALA A 20 10.23 -8.33 -6.33
CA ALA A 20 8.96 -8.49 -7.04
C ALA A 20 9.09 -8.44 -8.58
N SER A 21 10.30 -8.17 -9.14
CA SER A 21 10.66 -8.30 -10.57
C SER A 21 9.70 -7.68 -11.60
N SER A 22 8.96 -6.64 -11.21
CA SER A 22 7.93 -6.04 -12.06
C SER A 22 8.48 -5.04 -13.08
N SER A 23 7.82 -4.92 -14.23
CA SER A 23 8.05 -3.85 -15.21
C SER A 23 7.97 -2.46 -14.59
N PHE A 24 7.16 -2.32 -13.53
CA PHE A 24 7.03 -1.13 -12.70
C PHE A 24 8.34 -0.71 -12.02
N TYR A 25 9.16 -1.63 -11.51
CA TYR A 25 10.46 -1.28 -10.90
C TYR A 25 11.35 -0.50 -11.87
N TRP A 26 11.38 -0.90 -13.14
CA TRP A 26 12.18 -0.23 -14.17
C TRP A 26 11.61 1.14 -14.54
N ALA A 27 10.28 1.27 -14.66
CA ALA A 27 9.63 2.55 -14.89
C ALA A 27 9.89 3.54 -13.75
N MET A 28 9.84 3.08 -12.49
CA MET A 28 10.09 3.89 -11.29
C MET A 28 11.53 4.37 -11.16
N ARG A 29 12.53 3.66 -11.71
CA ARG A 29 13.94 4.07 -11.63
C ARG A 29 14.23 5.40 -12.33
N LEU A 30 13.44 5.77 -13.35
CA LEU A 30 13.57 7.00 -14.10
C LEU A 30 13.07 8.24 -13.33
N MET A 31 12.40 8.04 -12.19
CA MET A 31 11.82 9.13 -11.40
C MET A 31 12.88 9.87 -10.54
N PRO A 32 12.67 11.17 -10.27
CA PRO A 32 13.45 11.90 -9.28
C PRO A 32 13.46 11.18 -7.92
N PRO A 33 14.54 11.28 -7.12
CA PRO A 33 14.72 10.48 -5.91
C PRO A 33 13.54 10.52 -4.92
N ARG A 34 12.89 11.69 -4.75
CA ARG A 34 11.73 11.84 -3.85
C ARG A 34 10.52 11.03 -4.33
N ARG A 35 10.13 11.20 -5.60
CA ARG A 35 8.99 10.47 -6.21
C ARG A 35 9.26 8.97 -6.26
N ARG A 36 10.50 8.57 -6.57
CA ARG A 36 10.90 7.16 -6.58
C ARG A 36 10.74 6.51 -5.20
N ARG A 37 11.18 7.18 -4.11
CA ARG A 37 11.00 6.66 -2.75
C ARG A 37 9.52 6.53 -2.39
N ALA A 38 8.72 7.55 -2.69
CA ALA A 38 7.28 7.50 -2.43
C ALA A 38 6.58 6.36 -3.18
N MET A 39 6.91 6.18 -4.45
CA MET A 39 6.36 5.11 -5.28
C MET A 39 6.82 3.72 -4.82
N PHE A 40 8.06 3.60 -4.37
CA PHE A 40 8.55 2.37 -3.75
C PHE A 40 7.78 2.05 -2.46
N ALA A 41 7.55 3.04 -1.59
CA ALA A 41 6.78 2.87 -0.36
C ALA A 41 5.33 2.44 -0.65
N LEU A 42 4.69 3.09 -1.63
CA LEU A 42 3.35 2.73 -2.09
C LEU A 42 3.30 1.29 -2.63
N TYR A 43 4.25 0.93 -3.51
CA TYR A 43 4.32 -0.41 -4.06
C TYR A 43 4.54 -1.48 -2.98
N ALA A 44 5.42 -1.22 -2.01
CA ALA A 44 5.66 -2.15 -0.91
C ALA A 44 4.43 -2.33 -0.01
N PHE A 45 3.63 -1.27 0.18
CA PHE A 45 2.33 -1.37 0.84
C PHE A 45 1.37 -2.27 0.05
N CYS A 46 1.16 -1.98 -1.24
CA CYS A 46 0.27 -2.78 -2.09
C CYS A 46 0.68 -4.26 -2.08
N ARG A 47 1.98 -4.53 -2.18
CA ARG A 47 2.49 -5.90 -2.16
C ARG A 47 2.26 -6.60 -0.82
N GLU A 48 2.37 -5.90 0.31
CA GLU A 48 2.17 -6.55 1.62
C GLU A 48 0.70 -6.94 1.85
N VAL A 49 -0.24 -6.09 1.44
CA VAL A 49 -1.68 -6.39 1.62
C VAL A 49 -2.16 -7.45 0.62
N ASP A 50 -1.60 -7.46 -0.60
CA ASP A 50 -1.76 -8.49 -1.62
C ASP A 50 -1.22 -9.85 -1.14
N ASP A 51 0.00 -9.89 -0.59
CA ASP A 51 0.57 -11.11 0.00
C ASP A 51 -0.28 -11.69 1.13
N ILE A 52 -0.95 -10.85 1.92
CA ILE A 52 -1.88 -11.32 2.95
C ILE A 52 -3.11 -11.99 2.33
N ALA A 53 -3.71 -11.38 1.30
CA ALA A 53 -4.89 -11.93 0.63
C ALA A 53 -4.56 -13.24 -0.12
N ASP A 54 -3.39 -13.31 -0.75
CA ASP A 54 -2.98 -14.43 -1.60
C ASP A 54 -2.37 -15.62 -0.86
N ASP A 55 -1.95 -15.48 0.41
CA ASP A 55 -1.29 -16.56 1.14
C ASP A 55 -2.20 -17.81 1.24
N PRO A 56 -1.86 -18.93 0.58
CA PRO A 56 -2.71 -20.12 0.55
C PRO A 56 -2.63 -20.93 1.86
N LEU A 57 -1.67 -20.62 2.74
CA LEU A 57 -1.43 -21.34 3.99
C LEU A 57 -2.16 -20.71 5.18
N THR A 58 -2.78 -19.55 5.02
CA THR A 58 -3.47 -18.83 6.09
C THR A 58 -4.99 -18.96 6.00
N THR A 59 -5.65 -18.96 7.16
CA THR A 59 -7.11 -18.99 7.26
C THR A 59 -7.71 -17.63 6.91
N ALA A 60 -8.95 -17.60 6.40
CA ALA A 60 -9.66 -16.35 6.12
C ALA A 60 -9.71 -15.43 7.35
N GLU A 61 -9.91 -15.98 8.54
CA GLU A 61 -9.89 -15.21 9.80
C GLU A 61 -8.53 -14.56 10.07
N SER A 62 -7.42 -15.28 9.84
CA SER A 62 -6.07 -14.74 9.99
C SER A 62 -5.78 -13.63 8.97
N LYS A 63 -6.26 -13.79 7.72
CA LYS A 63 -6.15 -12.77 6.67
C LYS A 63 -6.90 -11.50 7.06
N CYS A 64 -8.16 -11.62 7.48
CA CYS A 64 -8.95 -10.50 7.96
C CYS A 64 -8.28 -9.78 9.14
N ALA A 65 -7.77 -10.51 10.13
CA ALA A 65 -7.06 -9.91 11.26
C ALA A 65 -5.79 -9.15 10.83
N ALA A 66 -5.04 -9.68 9.86
CA ALA A 66 -3.85 -9.02 9.34
C ALA A 66 -4.17 -7.77 8.51
N LEU A 67 -5.26 -7.79 7.73
CA LEU A 67 -5.77 -6.62 6.99
C LEU A 67 -6.31 -5.54 7.94
N GLU A 68 -7.00 -5.93 9.01
CA GLU A 68 -7.46 -5.00 10.05
C GLU A 68 -6.28 -4.36 10.81
N ALA A 69 -5.21 -5.12 11.08
CA ALA A 69 -3.98 -4.56 11.63
C ALA A 69 -3.34 -3.54 10.67
N TRP A 70 -3.46 -3.74 9.34
CA TRP A 70 -3.06 -2.75 8.34
C TRP A 70 -3.96 -1.52 8.34
N ARG A 71 -5.27 -1.68 8.54
CA ARG A 71 -6.22 -0.56 8.70
C ARG A 71 -5.82 0.33 9.88
N ALA A 72 -5.49 -0.26 11.02
CA ALA A 72 -4.98 0.47 12.19
C ALA A 72 -3.65 1.18 11.91
N ARG A 73 -2.70 0.52 11.21
CA ARG A 73 -1.43 1.15 10.78
C ARG A 73 -1.66 2.35 9.88
N VAL A 74 -2.59 2.26 8.92
CA VAL A 74 -2.99 3.39 8.08
C VAL A 74 -3.59 4.49 8.94
N GLY A 75 -4.51 4.18 9.85
CA GLY A 75 -5.07 5.15 10.80
C GLY A 75 -3.99 5.93 11.57
N ALA A 76 -2.98 5.23 12.09
CA ALA A 76 -1.85 5.85 12.79
C ALA A 76 -0.97 6.75 11.88
N LEU A 77 -0.90 6.49 10.57
CA LEU A 77 -0.24 7.41 9.62
C LEU A 77 -0.98 8.74 9.48
N TYR A 78 -2.28 8.75 9.75
CA TYR A 78 -3.15 9.93 9.68
C TYR A 78 -3.51 10.52 11.05
N GLY A 79 -2.87 10.06 12.13
CA GLY A 79 -2.98 10.66 13.46
C GLY A 79 -4.11 10.11 14.34
N ASP A 80 -4.68 8.95 14.00
CA ASP A 80 -5.61 8.27 14.89
C ASP A 80 -4.88 7.88 16.21
N ALA A 81 -5.56 8.05 17.36
CA ALA A 81 -4.96 8.00 18.69
C ALA A 81 -4.58 6.60 19.20
N GLU A 82 -4.75 5.55 18.38
CA GLU A 82 -4.38 4.19 18.77
C GLU A 82 -2.89 3.97 18.56
N ALA A 83 -2.19 3.71 19.67
CA ALA A 83 -0.78 3.39 19.68
C ALA A 83 -0.53 2.04 18.98
N VAL A 84 -0.27 2.08 17.67
CA VAL A 84 0.40 0.98 17.00
C VAL A 84 1.81 0.90 17.58
N THR A 85 2.10 -0.16 18.34
CA THR A 85 3.36 -0.33 19.08
C THR A 85 4.58 -0.24 18.16
N GLU A 86 4.46 -0.73 16.93
CA GLU A 86 5.51 -0.66 15.91
C GLU A 86 4.85 -0.49 14.52
N PRO A 87 4.88 0.71 13.91
CA PRO A 87 4.27 0.94 12.60
C PRO A 87 4.93 0.12 11.49
N GLY A 88 6.17 -0.33 11.69
CA GLY A 88 6.92 -1.13 10.74
C GLY A 88 7.57 -0.30 9.62
N PRO A 89 8.49 -0.90 8.85
CA PRO A 89 9.33 -0.19 7.88
C PRO A 89 8.54 0.43 6.73
N ILE A 90 7.48 -0.21 6.24
CA ILE A 90 6.63 0.36 5.18
C ILE A 90 5.95 1.65 5.67
N CYS A 91 5.37 1.66 6.86
CA CYS A 91 4.73 2.86 7.41
C CYS A 91 5.74 4.00 7.60
N THR A 92 6.96 3.70 8.04
CA THR A 92 8.06 4.68 8.11
C THR A 92 8.36 5.29 6.73
N ALA A 93 8.37 4.49 5.67
CA ALA A 93 8.59 4.96 4.31
C ALA A 93 7.37 5.68 3.70
N LEU A 94 6.15 5.31 4.08
CA LEU A 94 4.92 5.96 3.63
C LEU A 94 4.72 7.35 4.24
N ARG A 95 5.16 7.59 5.48
CA ARG A 95 4.97 8.87 6.17
C ARG A 95 5.45 10.09 5.35
N PRO A 96 6.69 10.14 4.83
CA PRO A 96 7.11 11.24 3.97
C PRO A 96 6.35 11.26 2.64
N ALA A 97 5.93 10.11 2.09
CA ALA A 97 5.15 10.06 0.86
C ALA A 97 3.75 10.70 1.03
N ILE A 98 3.08 10.40 2.13
CA ILE A 98 1.78 10.99 2.50
C ILE A 98 1.91 12.50 2.65
N ALA A 99 2.93 12.96 3.39
CA ALA A 99 3.16 14.39 3.62
C ALA A 99 3.56 15.14 2.34
N ASP A 100 4.45 14.57 1.53
CA ASP A 100 5.01 15.23 0.34
C ASP A 100 4.02 15.30 -0.82
N PHE A 101 3.12 14.31 -0.95
CA PHE A 101 2.25 14.14 -2.13
C PHE A 101 0.75 14.17 -1.79
N GLY A 102 0.37 14.42 -0.53
CA GLY A 102 -1.03 14.52 -0.11
C GLY A 102 -1.82 13.24 -0.40
N LEU A 103 -1.22 12.08 -0.15
CA LEU A 103 -1.87 10.78 -0.38
C LEU A 103 -3.09 10.65 0.55
N GLU A 104 -4.23 10.24 -0.01
CA GLU A 104 -5.48 10.21 0.73
C GLU A 104 -5.69 8.90 1.49
N ARG A 105 -6.08 9.02 2.76
CA ARG A 105 -6.42 7.88 3.63
C ARG A 105 -7.44 6.96 2.97
N ALA A 106 -8.47 7.54 2.35
CA ALA A 106 -9.55 6.80 1.72
C ALA A 106 -9.05 5.81 0.67
N ASP A 107 -8.01 6.17 -0.10
CA ASP A 107 -7.47 5.28 -1.11
C ASP A 107 -6.67 4.12 -0.50
N PHE A 108 -5.91 4.34 0.58
CA PHE A 108 -5.27 3.24 1.31
C PHE A 108 -6.29 2.26 1.87
N LEU A 109 -7.39 2.78 2.43
CA LEU A 109 -8.47 1.95 2.96
C LEU A 109 -9.20 1.19 1.85
N ALA A 110 -9.45 1.82 0.71
CA ALA A 110 -10.06 1.16 -0.44
C ALA A 110 -9.22 -0.01 -0.96
N VAL A 111 -7.88 0.12 -0.97
CA VAL A 111 -6.99 -1.01 -1.31
C VAL A 111 -7.15 -2.15 -0.31
N ILE A 112 -7.19 -1.86 1.00
CA ILE A 112 -7.40 -2.89 2.04
C ILE A 112 -8.77 -3.56 1.87
N ASP A 113 -9.83 -2.79 1.63
CA ASP A 113 -11.16 -3.33 1.36
C ASP A 113 -11.18 -4.25 0.13
N GLY A 114 -10.37 -3.96 -0.89
CA GLY A 114 -10.20 -4.82 -2.06
C GLY A 114 -9.57 -6.16 -1.69
N MET A 115 -8.52 -6.13 -0.87
CA MET A 115 -7.86 -7.35 -0.39
C MET A 115 -8.76 -8.17 0.54
N GLU A 116 -9.67 -7.54 1.28
CA GLU A 116 -10.70 -8.24 2.06
C GLU A 116 -11.69 -8.97 1.13
N MET A 117 -12.03 -8.39 -0.02
CA MET A 117 -12.86 -9.07 -1.03
C MET A 117 -12.14 -10.31 -1.57
N ASP A 118 -10.84 -10.22 -1.87
CA ASP A 118 -10.04 -11.36 -2.34
C ASP A 118 -9.88 -12.44 -1.25
N ALA A 119 -9.66 -12.04 0.00
CA ALA A 119 -9.54 -12.94 1.15
C ALA A 119 -10.85 -13.71 1.46
N ALA A 120 -12.00 -13.15 1.09
CA ALA A 120 -13.30 -13.81 1.25
C ALA A 120 -13.55 -14.94 0.23
N GLY A 121 -12.72 -15.03 -0.82
CA GLY A 121 -12.79 -16.04 -1.86
C GLY A 121 -12.74 -15.45 -3.26
N PRO A 122 -12.67 -16.30 -4.30
CA PRO A 122 -12.51 -15.84 -5.67
C PRO A 122 -13.73 -15.04 -6.15
N VAL A 123 -13.49 -13.87 -6.72
CA VAL A 123 -14.52 -13.04 -7.37
C VAL A 123 -14.79 -13.62 -8.77
N VAL A 124 -15.90 -14.35 -8.92
CA VAL A 124 -16.24 -15.03 -10.19
C VAL A 124 -17.60 -14.54 -10.71
N ALA A 125 -17.57 -13.82 -11.84
CA ALA A 125 -18.75 -13.29 -12.52
C ALA A 125 -19.77 -12.61 -11.59
N PRO A 126 -19.34 -11.61 -10.78
CA PRO A 126 -20.28 -10.87 -9.94
C PRO A 126 -21.20 -9.99 -10.80
N ASP A 127 -22.19 -9.37 -10.16
CA ASP A 127 -22.95 -8.31 -10.82
C ASP A 127 -22.05 -7.10 -11.16
N LEU A 128 -22.53 -6.25 -12.08
CA LEU A 128 -21.73 -5.13 -12.58
C LEU A 128 -21.36 -4.13 -11.47
N ALA A 129 -22.24 -3.90 -10.50
CA ALA A 129 -21.98 -2.97 -9.40
C ALA A 129 -20.84 -3.48 -8.50
N THR A 130 -20.83 -4.77 -8.23
CA THR A 130 -19.78 -5.44 -7.45
C THR A 130 -18.47 -5.49 -8.24
N LEU A 131 -18.53 -5.73 -9.55
CA LEU A 131 -17.34 -5.68 -10.41
C LEU A 131 -16.73 -4.27 -10.43
N ASP A 132 -17.55 -3.23 -10.60
CA ASP A 132 -17.10 -1.83 -10.60
C ASP A 132 -16.45 -1.47 -9.26
N LEU A 133 -17.07 -1.86 -8.14
CA LEU A 133 -16.52 -1.65 -6.80
C LEU A 133 -15.18 -2.38 -6.62
N TYR A 134 -15.09 -3.63 -7.08
CA TYR A 134 -13.87 -4.41 -7.01
C TYR A 134 -12.74 -3.72 -7.79
N CYS A 135 -12.99 -3.33 -9.04
CA CYS A 135 -12.03 -2.60 -9.87
C CYS A 135 -11.61 -1.26 -9.27
N ASP A 136 -12.53 -0.53 -8.61
CA ASP A 136 -12.19 0.70 -7.92
C ASP A 136 -11.17 0.46 -6.79
N ARG A 137 -11.41 -0.58 -5.99
CA ARG A 137 -10.59 -0.93 -4.82
C ARG A 137 -9.22 -1.49 -5.17
N VAL A 138 -9.16 -2.47 -6.07
CA VAL A 138 -7.91 -3.21 -6.36
C VAL A 138 -7.02 -2.50 -7.39
N ALA A 139 -7.57 -1.59 -8.19
CA ALA A 139 -6.81 -0.90 -9.24
C ALA A 139 -6.93 0.63 -9.19
N ALA A 140 -8.15 1.18 -9.18
CA ALA A 140 -8.32 2.63 -9.29
C ALA A 140 -7.77 3.39 -8.08
N ALA A 141 -7.92 2.86 -6.86
CA ALA A 141 -7.39 3.44 -5.63
C ALA A 141 -5.86 3.54 -5.66
N VAL A 142 -5.16 2.48 -6.09
CA VAL A 142 -3.70 2.50 -6.30
C VAL A 142 -3.34 3.52 -7.38
N GLY A 143 -4.14 3.63 -8.43
CA GLY A 143 -4.01 4.63 -9.48
C GLY A 143 -4.10 6.06 -8.95
N ARG A 144 -5.10 6.37 -8.11
CA ARG A 144 -5.28 7.69 -7.48
C ARG A 144 -4.09 8.08 -6.60
N LEU A 145 -3.57 7.14 -5.80
CA LEU A 145 -2.35 7.34 -5.01
C LEU A 145 -1.14 7.57 -5.92
N SER A 146 -1.00 6.79 -6.99
CA SER A 146 0.12 6.88 -7.94
C SER A 146 0.12 8.20 -8.70
N VAL A 147 -1.05 8.69 -9.15
CA VAL A 147 -1.18 9.97 -9.86
C VAL A 147 -0.74 11.13 -9.00
N ARG A 148 -1.01 11.13 -7.69
CA ARG A 148 -0.50 12.16 -6.76
C ARG A 148 1.03 12.15 -6.67
N ILE A 149 1.64 10.97 -6.75
CA ILE A 149 3.11 10.81 -6.77
C ILE A 149 3.71 11.19 -8.13
N PHE A 150 2.95 11.15 -9.23
CA PHE A 150 3.42 11.53 -10.57
C PHE A 150 3.18 13.00 -10.91
N GLY A 151 2.01 13.53 -10.59
CA GLY A 151 1.58 14.89 -10.89
C GLY A 151 2.40 15.93 -10.16
N GLU A 152 2.39 17.17 -10.64
CA GLU A 152 2.84 18.29 -9.83
C GLU A 152 1.94 18.35 -8.60
N ALA A 153 2.53 18.25 -7.39
CA ALA A 153 1.81 18.54 -6.18
C ALA A 153 1.36 20.00 -6.31
N GLY A 154 0.04 20.21 -6.39
CA GLY A 154 -0.56 21.53 -6.55
C GLY A 154 -0.16 22.49 -5.45
#